data_AF-A0A3D3ZFS1-F1
#
_entry.id   AF-A0A3D3ZFS1-F1
#
_cell.length_a   1.000
_cell.length_b   1.000
_cell.length_c   1.000
_cell.angle_alpha   90.00
_cell.angle_beta   90.00
_cell.angle_gamma   90.00
#
_symmetry.space_group_name_H-M   'P 1'
#
loop_
_entity.id
_entity.type
_entity.pdbx_description
1 polymer ?
#
loop_
_entity_poly.entity_id
_entity_poly.type
_entity_poly.pdbx_seq_one_letter_code
_entity_poly.pdbx_strand_id
1 'polypeptide(L)' 'MAMRNELTADEIIETIHPHPTLSEGLRKAVLAAQGRPIHIPPKQVARAR' A
#
# COMPACT_ATOMS: atom_id res chain seq x y z
N MET A 1 -15.08 -3.00 1.79
CA MET A 1 -15.34 -3.73 0.53
C MET A 1 -14.21 -4.69 0.18
N ALA A 2 -12.95 -4.24 0.10
CA ALA A 2 -11.81 -5.07 -0.32
C ALA A 2 -11.79 -6.50 0.28
N MET A 3 -11.88 -6.64 1.60
CA MET A 3 -11.90 -7.97 2.25
C MET A 3 -13.13 -8.82 1.90
N ARG A 4 -14.31 -8.20 1.72
CA ARG A 4 -15.55 -8.92 1.38
C ARG A 4 -15.56 -9.42 -0.05
N ASN A 5 -14.86 -8.73 -0.93
CA ASN A 5 -14.69 -9.10 -2.34
C ASN A 5 -13.38 -9.86 -2.59
N GLU A 6 -12.65 -10.19 -1.52
CA GLU A 6 -11.40 -10.96 -1.58
C GLU A 6 -10.35 -10.37 -2.53
N LEU A 7 -10.30 -9.03 -2.62
CA LEU A 7 -9.33 -8.35 -3.48
C LEU A 7 -7.89 -8.66 -3.05
N THR A 8 -7.05 -8.92 -4.03
CA THR A 8 -5.60 -9.03 -3.91
C THR A 8 -4.96 -7.67 -3.66
N ALA A 9 -3.72 -7.69 -3.18
CA ALA A 9 -2.93 -6.47 -3.01
C ALA A 9 -2.74 -5.72 -4.34
N ASP A 10 -2.54 -6.45 -5.44
CA ASP A 10 -2.32 -5.86 -6.77
C ASP A 10 -3.58 -5.16 -7.29
N GLU A 11 -4.76 -5.73 -7.10
CA GLU A 11 -6.03 -5.07 -7.48
C GLU A 11 -6.26 -3.76 -6.72
N ILE A 12 -5.87 -3.68 -5.44
CA ILE A 12 -5.92 -2.43 -4.67
C ILE A 12 -4.89 -1.42 -5.19
N ILE A 13 -3.70 -1.88 -5.60
CA ILE A 13 -2.63 -1.02 -6.12
C ILE A 13 -2.99 -0.42 -7.49
N GLU A 14 -3.61 -1.22 -8.36
CA GLU A 14 -4.05 -0.83 -9.71
C GLU A 14 -5.28 0.08 -9.69
N THR A 15 -6.10 0.01 -8.64
CA THR A 15 -7.23 0.91 -8.44
C THR A 15 -6.76 2.37 -8.34
N ILE A 16 -7.34 3.26 -9.16
CA ILE A 16 -7.05 4.69 -9.12
C ILE A 16 -7.72 5.32 -7.89
N HIS A 17 -6.91 5.88 -7.00
CA HIS A 17 -7.40 6.62 -5.84
C HIS A 17 -7.29 8.12 -6.13
N PRO A 18 -8.35 8.92 -5.88
CA PRO A 18 -8.30 10.36 -6.10
C PRO A 18 -7.21 11.04 -5.25
N HIS A 19 -6.57 12.06 -5.82
CA HIS A 19 -5.54 12.85 -5.15
C HIS A 19 -5.89 14.35 -5.18
N PRO A 20 -5.72 15.11 -4.08
CA PRO A 20 -5.26 14.69 -2.75
C PRO A 20 -6.43 14.23 -1.86
N THR A 21 -6.33 13.04 -1.23
CA THR A 21 -7.37 12.54 -0.32
C THR A 21 -6.80 11.70 0.83
N LEU A 22 -7.63 11.30 1.80
CA LEU A 22 -7.24 10.31 2.79
C LEU A 22 -7.27 8.88 2.21
N SER A 23 -8.19 8.60 1.28
CA SER A 23 -8.39 7.25 0.74
C SER A 23 -7.19 6.75 -0.06
N GLU A 24 -6.43 7.64 -0.71
CA GLU A 24 -5.16 7.27 -1.37
C GLU A 24 -4.14 6.64 -0.41
N GLY A 25 -4.26 6.89 0.91
CA GLY A 25 -3.45 6.27 1.94
C GLY A 25 -3.56 4.74 1.95
N LEU A 26 -4.71 4.19 1.53
CA LEU A 26 -4.91 2.74 1.41
C LEU A 26 -3.94 2.13 0.37
N ARG A 27 -3.93 2.66 -0.86
CA ARG A 27 -2.99 2.26 -1.91
C ARG A 27 -1.54 2.37 -1.45
N LYS A 28 -1.20 3.47 -0.76
CA LYS A 28 0.16 3.70 -0.23
C LYS A 28 0.55 2.68 0.84
N ALA A 29 -0.38 2.33 1.73
CA ALA A 29 -0.16 1.32 2.76
C ALA A 29 0.05 -0.07 2.18
N VAL A 30 -0.72 -0.46 1.16
CA VAL A 30 -0.53 -1.74 0.47
C VAL A 30 0.81 -1.79 -0.28
N LEU A 31 1.20 -0.71 -0.96
CA LEU A 31 2.53 -0.59 -1.58
C LEU A 31 3.66 -0.73 -0.56
N ALA A 32 3.51 -0.13 0.63
CA ALA A 32 4.48 -0.26 1.72
C ALA A 32 4.56 -1.70 2.24
N ALA A 33 3.42 -2.38 2.39
CA ALA A 33 3.36 -3.78 2.79
C ALA A 33 4.06 -4.71 1.78
N GLN A 34 3.96 -4.39 0.48
CA GLN A 34 4.64 -5.09 -0.62
C GLN A 34 6.12 -4.69 -0.78
N GLY A 35 6.69 -3.89 0.13
CA GLY A 35 8.10 -3.49 0.09
C GLY A 35 8.43 -2.46 -1.00
N ARG A 36 7.42 -1.80 -1.58
CA ARG A 36 7.56 -0.82 -2.66
C ARG A 36 6.92 0.54 -2.30
N PRO A 37 7.20 1.13 -1.13
CA PRO A 37 6.61 2.42 -0.78
C PRO A 37 7.13 3.53 -1.69
N ILE A 38 6.24 4.47 -2.02
CA ILE A 38 6.55 5.60 -2.93
C ILE A 38 6.44 6.98 -2.24
N HIS A 39 5.73 7.06 -1.10
CA HIS A 39 5.50 8.32 -0.36
C HIS A 39 6.09 8.30 1.05
N ILE A 40 6.72 7.19 1.46
CA ILE A 40 7.44 7.03 2.72
C ILE A 40 8.74 6.25 2.47
N PRO A 41 9.75 6.36 3.34
CA PRO A 41 10.95 5.54 3.25
C PRO A 41 10.64 4.03 3.35
N PRO A 42 11.45 3.16 2.72
CA PRO A 42 11.33 1.72 2.88
C PRO A 42 11.51 1.30 4.36
N LYS A 43 10.81 0.23 4.75
CA LYS A 43 10.92 -0.33 6.11
C LYS A 43 12.37 -0.74 6.36
N GLN A 44 12.96 -0.20 7.43
CA GLN A 44 14.30 -0.60 7.85
C GLN A 44 14.24 -2.03 8.39
N VAL A 45 14.89 -2.97 7.69
CA VAL A 45 15.08 -4.32 8.22
C VAL A 45 16.03 -4.22 9.42
N ALA A 46 15.63 -4.78 10.55
CA ALA A 46 16.52 -4.88 11.71
C ALA A 46 17.76 -5.64 11.25
N ARG A 47 18.94 -5.00 11.31
CA ARG A 47 20.20 -5.70 11.03
C ARG A 47 20.29 -6.89 11.98
N ALA A 48 20.30 -8.09 11.42
CA ALA A 48 20.73 -9.26 12.16
C ALA A 48 22.13 -8.94 12.71
N ARG A 49 22.25 -8.97 14.03
CA ARG A 49 23.52 -8.76 14.73
C ARG A 49 24.43 -9.94 14.52
#